data_AF-A0A382LXD2-F1
#
_entry.id   AF-A0A382LXD2-F1
#
_cell.length_a   1.000
_cell.length_b   1.000
_cell.length_c   1.000
_cell.angle_alpha   90.00
_cell.angle_beta   90.00
_cell.angle_gamma   90.00
#
_symmetry.space_group_name_H-M   'P 1'
#
loop_
_entity.id
_entity.type
_entity.pdbx_description
1 polymer ?
#
loop_
_entity_poly.entity_id
_entity_poly.type
_entity_poly.pdbx_seq_one_letter_code
_entity_poly.pdbx_strand_id
1 'polypeptide(L)'
;MRILHTADWHIGKTLYGHSLLDEQEQVIEQIIALAHDRAPDVIVIAGDLFDHPSPGAEAQRLCYSSIRRLSAISPVVIIPGNHDAAGRFKALEAL
;
A
#
# COMPACT_ATOMS: atom_id res chain seq x y z
N MET A 1 -20.14 -11.48 2.49
CA MET A 1 -18.87 -10.84 2.88
C MET A 1 -18.00 -10.68 1.65
N ARG A 2 -17.44 -9.49 1.41
CA ARG A 2 -16.53 -9.16 0.31
C ARG A 2 -15.18 -8.75 0.87
N ILE A 3 -14.12 -9.25 0.26
CA ILE A 3 -12.74 -8.93 0.62
C ILE A 3 -12.08 -8.33 -0.61
N LEU A 4 -11.43 -7.19 -0.45
CA LEU A 4 -10.48 -6.69 -1.44
C LEU A 4 -9.08 -7.11 -0.99
N HIS A 5 -8.42 -7.96 -1.78
CA HIS A 5 -7.11 -8.49 -1.46
C HIS A 5 -6.09 -8.07 -2.52
N THR A 6 -4.98 -7.51 -2.08
CA THR A 6 -3.85 -7.07 -2.92
C THR A 6 -2.54 -7.32 -2.17
N ALA A 7 -1.40 -7.29 -2.85
CA ALA A 7 -0.07 -7.52 -2.30
C ALA A 7 0.99 -6.94 -3.24
N ASP A 8 2.25 -6.96 -2.81
CA ASP A 8 3.43 -6.74 -3.66
C ASP A 8 3.41 -5.39 -4.41
N TRP A 9 3.01 -4.33 -3.69
CA TRP A 9 2.96 -2.99 -4.27
C TRP A 9 4.36 -2.48 -4.66
N HIS A 10 5.37 -2.87 -3.88
CA HIS A 10 6.77 -2.47 -4.06
C HIS A 10 6.93 -0.98 -4.38
N ILE A 11 6.26 -0.10 -3.62
CA ILE A 11 6.25 1.33 -3.93
C ILE A 11 7.69 1.88 -3.91
N GLY A 12 8.04 2.66 -4.94
CA GLY A 12 9.36 3.23 -5.13
C GLY A 12 10.29 2.38 -6.00
N LYS A 13 9.76 1.33 -6.65
CA LYS A 13 10.52 0.47 -7.55
C LYS A 13 11.06 1.23 -8.75
N THR A 14 12.30 0.91 -9.11
CA THR A 14 12.96 1.40 -10.32
C THR A 14 13.30 0.21 -11.21
N LEU A 15 12.93 0.26 -12.49
CA LEU A 15 13.30 -0.75 -13.49
C LEU A 15 14.18 -0.12 -14.57
N TYR A 16 15.37 -0.68 -14.79
CA TYR A 16 16.34 -0.19 -15.77
C TYR A 16 16.67 1.31 -15.64
N GLY A 17 16.67 1.84 -14.41
CA GLY A 17 16.92 3.26 -14.13
C GLY A 17 15.70 4.17 -14.24
N HIS A 18 14.53 3.64 -14.59
CA HIS A 18 13.27 4.38 -14.64
C HIS A 18 12.42 4.13 -13.40
N SER A 19 12.03 5.22 -12.74
CA SER A 19 11.07 5.17 -11.63
C SER A 19 9.70 4.70 -12.15
N LEU A 20 9.04 3.83 -11.40
CA LEU A 20 7.66 3.41 -11.68
C LEU A 20 6.62 4.15 -10.82
N LEU A 21 7.02 5.21 -10.13
CA LEU A 21 6.18 5.82 -9.09
C LEU A 21 4.87 6.38 -9.66
N ASP A 22 4.91 6.95 -10.87
CA ASP A 22 3.73 7.51 -11.55
C ASP A 22 2.74 6.39 -11.92
N GLU A 23 3.21 5.26 -12.44
CA GLU A 23 2.39 4.09 -12.74
C GLU A 23 1.84 3.46 -11.46
N GLN A 24 2.65 3.40 -10.40
CA GLN A 24 2.23 2.91 -9.09
C GLN A 24 1.11 3.78 -8.51
N GLU A 25 1.21 5.11 -8.62
CA GLU A 25 0.14 6.02 -8.23
C GLU A 25 -1.16 5.72 -9.00
N GLN A 26 -1.08 5.57 -10.33
CA GLN A 26 -2.25 5.25 -11.14
C GLN A 26 -2.93 3.93 -10.75
N VAL A 27 -2.16 2.87 -10.51
CA VAL A 27 -2.71 1.57 -10.08
C VAL A 27 -3.35 1.69 -8.69
N ILE A 28 -2.71 2.42 -7.78
CA ILE A 28 -3.25 2.62 -6.43
C ILE A 28 -4.56 3.43 -6.47
N GLU A 29 -4.67 4.45 -7.32
CA GLU A 29 -5.93 5.17 -7.53
C GLU A 29 -7.03 4.23 -8.04
N GLN A 30 -6.71 3.30 -8.94
CA GLN A 30 -7.67 2.30 -9.41
C GLN A 30 -8.13 1.36 -8.29
N ILE A 31 -7.22 0.94 -7.40
CA ILE A 31 -7.55 0.13 -6.23
C ILE A 31 -8.49 0.89 -5.29
N ILE A 32 -8.22 2.17 -5.04
CA ILE A 32 -9.06 3.03 -4.18
C ILE A 32 -10.45 3.22 -4.80
N ALA A 33 -10.52 3.49 -6.12
CA ALA A 33 -11.78 3.61 -6.83
C ALA A 33 -12.59 2.31 -6.77
N LEU A 34 -11.93 1.15 -6.93
CA LEU A 34 -12.58 -0.16 -6.81
C LEU A 34 -13.08 -0.41 -5.38
N ALA A 35 -12.31 -0.03 -4.36
CA ALA A 35 -12.73 -0.14 -2.96
C ALA A 35 -14.00 0.68 -2.70
N HIS A 36 -14.07 1.92 -3.24
CA HIS A 36 -15.27 2.75 -3.14
C HIS A 36 -16.48 2.13 -3.84
N ASP A 37 -16.34 1.67 -5.08
CA ASP A 37 -17.46 1.09 -5.86
C ASP A 37 -17.97 -0.22 -5.27
N ARG A 38 -17.06 -1.07 -4.78
CA ARG A 38 -17.40 -2.43 -4.33
C ARG A 38 -17.75 -2.52 -2.85
N ALA A 39 -17.38 -1.49 -2.06
CA ALA A 39 -17.59 -1.41 -0.61
C ALA A 39 -17.27 -2.74 0.10
N PRO A 40 -16.00 -3.20 0.09
CA PRO A 40 -15.62 -4.45 0.73
C PRO A 40 -15.80 -4.37 2.25
N ASP A 41 -16.02 -5.50 2.91
CA ASP A 41 -16.10 -5.55 4.37
C ASP A 41 -14.70 -5.40 5.02
N VAL A 42 -13.65 -5.81 4.30
CA VAL A 42 -12.25 -5.68 4.70
C VAL A 42 -11.34 -5.58 3.48
N ILE A 43 -10.27 -4.80 3.63
CA ILE A 43 -9.19 -4.65 2.66
C ILE A 43 -7.94 -5.30 3.23
N VAL A 44 -7.29 -6.17 2.47
CA VAL A 44 -6.07 -6.87 2.91
C VAL A 44 -4.93 -6.52 1.95
N ILE A 45 -3.82 -6.04 2.50
CA ILE A 45 -2.56 -5.81 1.80
C ILE A 45 -1.53 -6.82 2.31
N ALA A 46 -1.29 -7.87 1.55
CA ALA A 46 -0.60 -9.08 1.99
C ALA A 46 0.89 -9.11 1.60
N GLY A 47 1.64 -8.08 1.95
CA GLY A 47 3.09 -8.06 1.81
C GLY A 47 3.63 -6.96 0.90
N ASP A 48 4.92 -6.67 1.10
CA ASP A 48 5.79 -5.85 0.27
C ASP A 48 5.16 -4.53 -0.21
N LEU A 49 4.85 -3.68 0.78
CA LEU A 49 4.38 -2.32 0.51
C LEU A 49 5.44 -1.47 -0.19
N PHE A 50 6.71 -1.64 0.20
CA PHE A 50 7.84 -0.89 -0.35
C PHE A 50 8.79 -1.79 -1.12
N ASP A 51 9.48 -1.24 -2.12
CA ASP A 51 10.53 -1.97 -2.85
C ASP A 51 11.80 -2.17 -1.99
N HIS A 52 12.06 -1.28 -1.02
CA HIS A 52 13.23 -1.30 -0.17
C HIS A 52 12.89 -0.97 1.30
N PRO A 53 13.56 -1.58 2.31
CA PRO A 53 13.29 -1.32 3.73
C PRO A 53 13.42 0.15 4.18
N SER A 54 14.23 0.92 3.44
CA SER A 54 14.38 2.36 3.59
C SER A 54 13.82 3.09 2.35
N PRO A 55 12.49 3.22 2.22
CA PRO A 55 11.87 3.87 1.08
C PRO A 55 12.08 5.38 1.11
N GLY A 56 12.19 6.00 -0.07
CA GLY A 56 12.26 7.45 -0.23
C GLY A 56 10.98 8.16 0.23
N ALA A 57 11.07 9.48 0.42
CA ALA A 57 9.95 10.26 0.95
C ALA A 57 8.70 10.21 0.06
N GLU A 58 8.85 10.13 -1.25
CA GLU A 58 7.72 10.09 -2.19
C GLU A 58 6.96 8.76 -2.10
N ALA A 59 7.71 7.65 -2.07
CA ALA A 59 7.16 6.32 -1.86
C ALA A 59 6.40 6.22 -0.53
N GLN A 60 6.98 6.76 0.55
CA GLN A 60 6.33 6.83 1.86
C GLN A 60 5.03 7.65 1.79
N ARG A 61 5.05 8.82 1.15
CA ARG A 61 3.84 9.65 0.98
C ARG A 61 2.75 8.88 0.27
N LEU A 62 3.04 8.29 -0.90
CA LEU A 62 2.09 7.52 -1.70
C LEU A 62 1.52 6.35 -0.90
N CYS A 63 2.36 5.56 -0.23
CA CYS A 63 1.92 4.43 0.57
C CYS A 63 0.97 4.86 1.70
N TYR A 64 1.39 5.79 2.56
CA TYR A 64 0.63 6.17 3.74
C TYR A 64 -0.64 6.95 3.41
N SER A 65 -0.61 7.83 2.40
CA SER A 65 -1.82 8.53 1.96
C SER A 65 -2.86 7.55 1.43
N SER A 66 -2.41 6.51 0.73
CA SER A 66 -3.28 5.50 0.12
C SER A 66 -3.89 4.57 1.16
N ILE A 67 -3.08 4.10 2.12
CA ILE A 67 -3.58 3.35 3.28
C ILE A 67 -4.62 4.18 4.03
N ARG A 68 -4.33 5.45 4.34
CA ARG A 68 -5.28 6.34 5.01
C ARG A 68 -6.61 6.47 4.27
N ARG A 69 -6.56 6.55 2.93
CA ARG A 69 -7.76 6.65 2.09
C ARG A 69 -8.55 5.34 2.07
N LEU A 70 -7.88 4.20 1.96
CA LEU A 70 -8.52 2.88 2.03
C LEU A 70 -9.16 2.62 3.40
N SER A 71 -8.48 3.01 4.49
CA SER A 71 -8.98 2.88 5.87
C SER A 71 -10.22 3.72 6.14
N ALA A 72 -10.46 4.78 5.38
CA ALA A 72 -11.69 5.56 5.45
C ALA A 72 -12.90 4.86 4.78
N ILE A 73 -12.66 3.83 3.97
CA ILE A 73 -13.69 3.06 3.27
C ILE A 73 -14.05 1.84 4.12
N SER A 74 -13.05 1.03 4.49
CA SER A 74 -13.21 -0.22 5.22
C SER A 74 -11.97 -0.50 6.07
N PRO A 75 -12.06 -1.38 7.10
CA PRO A 75 -10.88 -1.82 7.84
C PRO A 75 -9.78 -2.36 6.90
N VAL A 76 -8.55 -1.89 7.10
CA VAL A 76 -7.38 -2.32 6.33
C VAL A 76 -6.50 -3.19 7.22
N VAL A 77 -6.22 -4.40 6.76
CA VAL A 77 -5.25 -5.32 7.37
C VAL A 77 -4.00 -5.34 6.51
N ILE A 78 -2.86 -5.04 7.12
CA ILE A 78 -1.57 -5.02 6.44
C ILE A 78 -0.70 -6.11 7.05
N ILE A 79 -0.13 -6.94 6.19
CA ILE A 79 0.84 -7.96 6.56
C ILE A 79 2.17 -7.51 5.95
N PRO A 80 3.20 -7.15 6.74
CA PRO A 80 4.48 -6.75 6.17
C PRO A 80 5.16 -7.92 5.48
N GLY A 81 5.76 -7.67 4.31
CA GLY A 81 6.53 -8.67 3.58
C GLY A 81 8.03 -8.65 3.94
N ASN A 82 8.86 -9.30 3.12
CA ASN A 82 10.31 -9.38 3.36
C ASN A 82 11.07 -8.13 2.90
N HIS A 83 10.49 -7.31 2.02
CA HIS A 83 11.04 -5.99 1.65
C HIS A 83 10.73 -4.90 2.69
N ASP A 84 9.77 -5.17 3.56
CA ASP A 84 9.26 -4.24 4.55
C ASP A 84 10.09 -4.27 5.85
N ALA A 85 10.48 -3.09 6.33
CA ALA A 85 11.18 -3.00 7.61
C ALA A 85 10.20 -3.22 8.78
N ALA A 86 10.31 -4.34 9.49
CA ALA A 86 9.43 -4.69 10.62
C ALA A 86 9.29 -3.57 11.69
N GLY A 87 10.37 -2.82 11.95
CA GLY A 87 10.35 -1.69 12.89
C GLY A 87 9.42 -0.53 12.48
N ARG A 88 9.15 -0.38 11.19
CA ARG A 88 8.26 0.66 10.63
C ARG A 88 6.79 0.36 10.89
N PHE A 89 6.41 -0.92 10.94
CA PHE A 89 5.03 -1.35 11.18
C PHE A 89 4.64 -1.27 12.66
N LYS A 90 5.59 -1.48 13.57
CA LYS A 90 5.37 -1.21 15.01
C LYS A 90 4.97 0.24 15.30
N ALA A 91 5.43 1.20 14.49
CA ALA A 91 5.03 2.60 14.63
C ALA A 91 3.59 2.86 14.15
N LEU A 92 3.05 2.02 13.25
CA LEU A 92 1.69 2.13 12.73
C LEU A 92 0.65 1.46 13.63
N GLU A 93 1.03 0.47 14.46
CA GLU A 93 0.14 -0.15 15.46
C GLU A 93 -0.34 0.84 16.55
N ALA A 94 0.29 2.02 16.67
CA ALA A 94 -0.04 3.03 17.67
C ALA A 94 -1.03 4.10 17.18
N LEU A 95 -1.53 4.00 15.94
CA LEU A 95 -2.50 4.90 15.31
C LEU A 95 -3.88 4.25 15.24
#